data_AF-A0AAW9B367-F1
#
_entry.id   AF-A0AAW9B367-F1
#
_cell.length_a   1.000
_cell.length_b   1.000
_cell.length_c   1.000
_cell.angle_alpha   90.00
_cell.angle_beta   90.00
_cell.angle_gamma   90.00
#
_symmetry.space_group_name_H-M   'P 1'
#
loop_
_entity.id
_entity.type
_entity.pdbx_description
1 polymer ?
#
loop_
_entity_poly.entity_id
_entity_poly.type
_entity_poly.pdbx_seq_one_letter_code
_entity_poly.pdbx_strand_id
1 'polypeptide(L)'
;MKNYLALSILVVLSGCGGGGEGGGTNSSSGDKSLVLTVTDPTQSLVENGESITVQLETNSKSDNYTLTVRDPQSVLNQIPLSEYEKNIHWSVNKSNLILSADELLKSSGDLSLTLTLEDGSEQISTNFSLDIVNTSLNERLEVASTYIDNSEEIKQFSELQSLQHAYEKVFLLMGHGQLPFTPEFDEQVYLDKLNDIKLAVSKVHNGGIETLLVNPLSSFESELNASAKQYIDHLNKIAAKENSLSVLPAVDFNASSTGYSFFKGNVNYGQFTELSVFKFNPEFQFVENLTDPTYGNCSI
;
A
#
# COMPACT_ATOMS: atom_id res chain seq x y z
N MET A 1 64.73 -12.59 13.45
CA MET A 1 64.30 -12.61 12.05
C MET A 1 63.44 -11.36 11.89
N LYS A 2 64.00 -10.25 11.37
CA LYS A 2 63.93 -9.81 9.96
C LYS A 2 62.53 -10.02 9.36
N ASN A 3 61.79 -9.06 8.81
CA ASN A 3 61.98 -7.62 8.62
C ASN A 3 60.59 -7.00 8.34
N TYR A 4 60.39 -5.80 8.85
CA TYR A 4 59.76 -4.60 8.27
C TYR A 4 59.00 -4.67 6.93
N LEU A 5 57.83 -4.03 6.90
CA LEU A 5 57.61 -2.82 6.09
C LEU A 5 56.42 -1.99 6.62
N ALA A 6 56.78 -0.87 7.27
CA ALA A 6 55.97 0.33 7.37
C ALA A 6 56.37 1.29 6.23
N LEU A 7 55.69 2.45 6.18
CA LEU A 7 55.89 3.65 5.34
C LEU A 7 55.10 3.67 4.03
N SER A 8 54.52 4.80 3.58
CA SER A 8 54.51 6.18 4.10
C SER A 8 53.60 7.05 3.24
N ILE A 9 53.03 8.08 3.88
CA ILE A 9 52.61 9.34 3.24
C ILE A 9 53.81 9.99 2.56
N LEU A 10 53.68 10.43 1.30
CA LEU A 10 54.53 11.47 0.74
C LEU A 10 53.78 12.29 -0.32
N VAL A 11 53.43 13.52 0.05
CA VAL A 11 53.18 14.62 -0.89
C VAL A 11 54.53 15.30 -1.12
N VAL A 12 55.03 15.29 -2.36
CA VAL A 12 55.98 16.30 -2.86
C VAL A 12 55.69 16.56 -4.34
N LEU A 13 55.31 17.80 -4.63
CA LEU A 13 55.32 18.40 -5.96
C LEU A 13 56.74 18.70 -6.46
N SER A 14 56.83 18.85 -7.78
CA SER A 14 57.77 19.68 -8.57
C SER A 14 58.94 18.97 -9.26
N GLY A 15 58.99 19.18 -10.59
CA GLY A 15 60.06 18.74 -11.47
C GLY A 15 59.70 18.72 -12.96
N CYS A 16 59.19 19.82 -13.52
CA CYS A 16 59.29 20.07 -14.96
C CYS A 16 60.07 21.36 -15.15
N GLY A 17 61.31 21.23 -15.63
CA GLY A 17 62.11 22.35 -16.10
C GLY A 17 61.72 22.72 -17.52
N GLY A 18 61.62 24.01 -17.78
CA GLY A 18 61.40 24.59 -19.10
C GLY A 18 61.15 26.08 -18.96
N GLY A 19 62.11 26.89 -19.40
CA GLY A 19 62.17 28.33 -19.13
C GLY A 19 61.27 29.21 -19.99
N GLY A 20 61.41 30.52 -19.81
CA GLY A 20 60.80 31.54 -20.65
C GLY A 20 60.51 32.83 -19.88
N GLU A 21 61.39 33.82 -20.04
CA GLU A 21 61.13 35.22 -19.70
C GLU A 21 59.99 35.80 -20.55
N GLY A 22 59.17 36.67 -19.96
CA GLY A 22 58.22 37.48 -20.73
C GLY A 22 57.12 38.06 -19.85
N GLY A 23 57.22 39.36 -19.55
CA GLY A 23 56.24 40.09 -18.75
C GLY A 23 54.86 40.18 -19.42
N GLY A 24 53.83 40.26 -18.58
CA GLY A 24 52.46 40.52 -19.00
C GLY A 24 51.51 40.29 -17.83
N THR A 25 51.10 41.36 -17.15
CA THR A 25 50.00 41.34 -16.18
C THR A 25 48.69 41.13 -16.93
N ASN A 26 48.22 39.89 -17.01
CA ASN A 26 46.83 39.57 -17.28
C ASN A 26 46.21 39.04 -15.98
N SER A 27 45.25 39.78 -15.45
CA SER A 27 44.32 39.30 -14.42
C SER A 27 43.45 38.22 -15.03
N SER A 28 43.92 36.97 -14.97
CA SER A 28 43.13 35.77 -15.20
C SER A 28 42.05 35.71 -14.12
N SER A 29 40.80 35.99 -14.49
CA SER A 29 39.64 35.49 -13.77
C SER A 29 39.68 33.97 -13.90
N GLY A 30 40.21 33.27 -12.90
CA GLY A 30 40.07 31.82 -12.84
C GLY A 30 38.58 31.49 -12.81
N ASP A 31 38.08 30.87 -13.88
CA ASP A 31 36.76 30.27 -13.90
C ASP A 31 36.66 29.33 -12.68
N LYS A 32 35.75 29.66 -11.76
CA LYS A 32 35.46 28.77 -10.64
C LYS A 32 34.71 27.58 -11.23
N SER A 33 35.24 26.37 -11.08
CA SER A 33 34.57 25.13 -11.47
C SER A 33 33.16 25.07 -10.88
N LEU A 34 32.21 24.50 -11.64
CA LEU A 34 30.84 24.29 -11.21
C LEU A 34 30.77 23.47 -9.90
N VAL A 35 29.89 23.88 -8.98
CA VAL A 35 29.64 23.22 -7.68
C VAL A 35 28.15 22.94 -7.56
N LEU A 36 27.82 21.73 -7.08
CA LEU A 36 26.47 21.33 -6.69
C LEU A 36 26.56 20.41 -5.47
N THR A 37 25.81 20.72 -4.41
CA THR A 37 25.74 19.88 -3.20
C THR A 37 24.33 19.88 -2.63
N VAL A 38 23.90 18.74 -2.09
CA VAL A 38 22.63 18.57 -1.36
C VAL A 38 22.93 18.52 0.13
N THR A 39 22.27 19.38 0.91
CA THR A 39 22.56 19.57 2.35
C THR A 39 21.72 18.67 3.25
N ASP A 40 20.53 18.26 2.81
CA ASP A 40 19.60 17.38 3.53
C ASP A 40 19.29 16.12 2.69
N PRO A 41 20.16 15.10 2.70
CA PRO A 41 20.14 14.03 1.71
C PRO A 41 19.13 12.91 2.00
N THR A 42 18.33 13.01 3.08
CA THR A 42 17.35 11.97 3.43
C THR A 42 16.06 12.63 3.88
N GLN A 43 15.04 12.56 3.04
CA GLN A 43 13.68 13.01 3.33
C GLN A 43 12.69 11.94 2.88
N SER A 44 11.54 11.86 3.55
CA SER A 44 10.44 10.97 3.17
C SER A 44 9.40 11.74 2.37
N LEU A 45 9.11 11.30 1.15
CA LEU A 45 8.04 11.80 0.31
C LEU A 45 6.82 10.91 0.47
N VAL A 46 5.77 11.45 1.07
CA VAL A 46 4.51 10.74 1.34
C VAL A 46 3.52 11.05 0.22
N GLU A 47 2.88 10.01 -0.33
CA GLU A 47 1.76 10.12 -1.26
C GLU A 47 0.70 11.10 -0.76
N ASN A 48 0.27 12.03 -1.63
CA ASN A 48 -0.71 13.07 -1.31
C ASN A 48 -0.35 13.90 -0.05
N GLY A 49 0.92 13.88 0.36
CA GLY A 49 1.46 14.61 1.50
C GLY A 49 1.92 16.02 1.13
N GLU A 50 2.50 16.71 2.11
CA GLU A 50 3.15 18.01 1.88
C GLU A 50 4.38 17.84 0.98
N SER A 51 4.65 18.85 0.15
CA SER A 51 5.87 18.88 -0.66
C SER A 51 7.10 18.98 0.23
N ILE A 52 8.11 18.19 -0.10
CA ILE A 52 9.40 18.22 0.59
C ILE A 52 10.34 19.21 -0.09
N THR A 53 11.24 19.80 0.68
CA THR A 53 12.21 20.79 0.19
C THR A 53 13.62 20.37 0.59
N VAL A 54 14.46 20.14 -0.41
CA VAL A 54 15.86 19.78 -0.26
C VAL A 54 16.72 20.99 -0.63
N GLN A 55 17.58 21.43 0.29
CA GLN A 55 18.47 22.56 0.03
C GLN A 55 19.61 22.17 -0.92
N LEU A 56 19.90 23.08 -1.85
CA LEU A 56 20.95 22.98 -2.85
C LEU A 56 21.96 24.10 -2.67
N GLU A 57 23.24 23.75 -2.69
CA GLU A 57 24.32 24.71 -2.82
C GLU A 57 24.91 24.66 -4.23
N THR A 58 24.84 25.77 -4.96
CA THR A 58 25.44 25.92 -6.28
C THR A 58 26.05 27.30 -6.51
N ASN A 59 27.09 27.37 -7.32
CA ASN A 59 27.70 28.62 -7.79
C ASN A 59 27.24 29.04 -9.20
N SER A 60 26.32 28.31 -9.81
CA SER A 60 25.74 28.61 -11.12
C SER A 60 24.44 29.42 -11.01
N LYS A 61 24.08 30.07 -12.12
CA LYS A 61 22.76 30.71 -12.33
C LYS A 61 21.91 29.95 -13.35
N SER A 62 22.36 28.77 -13.80
CA SER A 62 21.64 27.92 -14.73
C SER A 62 20.45 27.25 -14.02
N ASP A 63 19.35 27.13 -14.77
CA ASP A 63 18.14 26.40 -14.35
C ASP A 63 18.02 25.03 -15.06
N ASN A 64 19.09 24.58 -15.74
CA ASN A 64 19.10 23.32 -16.48
C ASN A 64 19.45 22.16 -15.55
N TYR A 65 18.43 21.69 -14.83
CA TYR A 65 18.53 20.53 -13.95
C TYR A 65 17.90 19.29 -14.59
N THR A 66 18.47 18.13 -14.30
CA THR A 66 17.85 16.83 -14.55
C THR A 66 17.89 15.98 -13.28
N LEU A 67 16.81 15.26 -13.01
CA LEU A 67 16.68 14.38 -11.86
C LEU A 67 16.42 12.95 -12.34
N THR A 68 17.35 12.06 -12.04
CA THR A 68 17.28 10.65 -12.40
C THR A 68 17.27 9.78 -11.16
N VAL A 69 16.77 8.56 -11.31
CA VAL A 69 16.80 7.52 -10.28
C VAL A 69 17.56 6.32 -10.84
N ARG A 70 18.26 5.60 -9.95
CA ARG A 70 18.84 4.30 -10.29
C ARG A 70 17.71 3.30 -10.58
N ASP A 71 17.74 2.68 -11.77
CA ASP A 71 16.76 1.67 -12.13
C ASP A 71 16.89 0.44 -11.20
N PRO A 72 15.85 0.05 -10.44
CA PRO A 72 15.92 -1.13 -9.58
C PRO A 72 16.15 -2.43 -10.35
N GLN A 73 15.79 -2.46 -11.64
CA GLN A 73 15.93 -3.63 -12.50
C GLN A 73 17.29 -3.66 -13.22
N SER A 74 18.06 -2.58 -13.17
CA SER A 74 19.37 -2.47 -13.81
C SER A 74 20.35 -1.67 -12.96
N VAL A 75 21.34 -2.36 -12.40
CA VAL A 75 22.35 -1.78 -11.50
C VAL A 75 23.15 -0.63 -12.15
N LEU A 76 23.21 -0.57 -13.47
CA LEU A 76 24.03 0.38 -14.24
C LEU A 76 23.24 1.53 -14.87
N ASN A 77 21.91 1.45 -14.94
CA ASN A 77 21.12 2.44 -15.66
C ASN A 77 20.51 3.47 -14.72
N GLN A 78 20.56 4.73 -15.13
CA GLN A 78 19.75 5.80 -14.57
C GLN A 78 18.60 6.10 -15.52
N ILE A 79 17.40 6.26 -14.97
CA ILE A 79 16.21 6.64 -15.72
C ILE A 79 15.66 7.96 -15.14
N PRO A 80 15.00 8.82 -15.94
CA PRO A 80 14.31 9.99 -15.41
C PRO A 80 13.33 9.61 -14.30
N LEU A 81 13.23 10.42 -13.24
CA LEU A 81 12.32 10.14 -12.13
C LEU A 81 10.87 9.96 -12.60
N SER A 82 10.43 10.72 -13.59
CA SER A 82 9.10 10.63 -14.20
C SER A 82 8.84 9.33 -14.96
N GLU A 83 9.89 8.65 -15.45
CA GLU A 83 9.76 7.33 -16.06
C GLU A 83 9.65 6.22 -15.01
N TYR A 84 10.28 6.42 -13.85
CA TYR A 84 10.14 5.52 -12.72
C TYR A 84 8.75 5.63 -12.07
N GLU A 85 8.33 6.86 -11.74
CA GLU A 85 7.05 7.16 -11.13
C GLU A 85 6.54 8.51 -11.66
N LYS A 86 5.52 8.45 -12.51
CA LYS A 86 5.01 9.61 -13.25
C LYS A 86 4.31 10.64 -12.35
N ASN A 87 3.89 10.20 -11.16
CA ASN A 87 3.13 11.00 -10.20
C ASN A 87 4.03 11.66 -9.13
N ILE A 88 5.36 11.55 -9.28
CA ILE A 88 6.31 12.38 -8.52
C ILE A 88 6.66 13.60 -9.37
N HIS A 89 6.27 14.76 -8.86
CA HIS A 89 6.60 16.05 -9.44
C HIS A 89 7.80 16.64 -8.73
N TRP A 90 8.68 17.30 -9.47
CA TRP A 90 9.83 17.96 -8.91
C TRP A 90 10.15 19.25 -9.67
N SER A 91 10.76 20.20 -8.98
CA SER A 91 11.25 21.45 -9.57
C SER A 91 12.40 22.01 -8.76
N VAL A 92 13.26 22.80 -9.40
CA VAL A 92 14.27 23.59 -8.69
C VAL A 92 13.84 25.05 -8.71
N ASN A 93 13.80 25.68 -7.54
CA ASN A 93 13.52 27.10 -7.39
C ASN A 93 14.60 27.74 -6.52
N LYS A 94 15.43 28.59 -7.13
CA LYS A 94 16.61 29.19 -6.50
C LYS A 94 17.55 28.10 -5.97
N SER A 95 17.61 27.93 -4.66
CA SER A 95 18.50 27.00 -3.96
C SER A 95 17.74 25.82 -3.35
N ASN A 96 16.54 25.52 -3.86
CA ASN A 96 15.67 24.50 -3.31
C ASN A 96 15.20 23.55 -4.41
N LEU A 97 15.46 22.25 -4.24
CA LEU A 97 14.76 21.19 -4.95
C LEU A 97 13.46 20.91 -4.18
N ILE A 98 12.33 21.09 -4.83
CA ILE A 98 11.00 20.81 -4.27
C ILE A 98 10.50 19.53 -4.92
N LEU A 99 10.09 18.55 -4.11
CA LEU A 99 9.43 17.33 -4.59
C LEU A 99 8.03 17.19 -3.98
N SER A 100 7.09 16.68 -4.75
CA SER A 100 5.74 16.34 -4.31
C SER A 100 5.29 15.05 -4.98
N ALA A 101 4.42 14.30 -4.32
CA ALA A 101 3.85 13.06 -4.84
C ALA A 101 2.33 13.14 -4.79
N ASP A 102 1.70 12.80 -5.90
CA ASP A 102 0.28 12.46 -5.94
C ASP A 102 0.13 10.94 -5.71
N GLU A 103 -0.98 10.34 -6.17
CA GLU A 103 -1.25 8.89 -6.13
C GLU A 103 -0.05 8.08 -6.67
N LEU A 104 0.66 7.39 -5.80
CA LEU A 104 1.86 6.64 -6.18
C LEU A 104 1.44 5.28 -6.74
N LEU A 105 2.10 4.82 -7.80
CA LEU A 105 1.75 3.55 -8.44
C LEU A 105 2.59 2.39 -7.92
N LYS A 106 3.82 2.69 -7.46
CA LYS A 106 4.79 1.71 -6.98
C LYS A 106 4.81 1.61 -5.45
N SER A 107 5.31 0.49 -4.95
CA SER A 107 5.48 0.23 -3.53
C SER A 107 6.38 1.25 -2.85
N SER A 108 6.12 1.49 -1.56
CA SER A 108 7.00 2.25 -0.67
C SER A 108 8.45 1.71 -0.71
N GLY A 109 9.44 2.57 -0.51
CA GLY A 109 10.84 2.18 -0.41
C GLY A 109 11.85 3.30 -0.70
N ASP A 110 13.13 2.95 -0.58
CA ASP A 110 14.24 3.88 -0.77
C ASP A 110 14.64 4.03 -2.24
N LEU A 111 14.67 5.27 -2.72
CA LEU A 111 15.23 5.64 -4.02
C LEU A 111 16.59 6.29 -3.87
N SER A 112 17.51 5.96 -4.78
CA SER A 112 18.76 6.69 -4.96
C SER A 112 18.63 7.62 -6.16
N LEU A 113 18.60 8.92 -5.88
CA LEU A 113 18.40 9.98 -6.85
C LEU A 113 19.73 10.65 -7.20
N THR A 114 19.85 11.08 -8.45
CA THR A 114 20.98 11.86 -8.96
C THR A 114 20.44 13.16 -9.55
N LEU A 115 20.78 14.28 -8.92
CA LEU A 115 20.52 15.62 -9.45
C LEU A 115 21.74 16.06 -10.25
N THR A 116 21.52 16.44 -11.51
CA THR A 116 22.57 16.90 -12.41
C THR A 116 22.27 18.30 -12.89
N LEU A 117 23.26 19.20 -12.80
CA LEU A 117 23.22 20.58 -13.27
C LEU A 117 24.15 20.73 -14.48
N GLU A 118 23.63 21.34 -15.53
CA GLU A 118 24.38 21.69 -16.74
C GLU A 118 24.48 23.22 -16.88
N ASP A 119 25.70 23.74 -17.06
CA ASP A 119 25.96 25.16 -17.30
C ASP A 119 26.98 25.32 -18.45
N GLY A 120 26.48 25.67 -19.63
CA GLY A 120 27.29 25.75 -20.85
C GLY A 120 27.83 24.39 -21.26
N SER A 121 29.13 24.16 -21.07
CA SER A 121 29.80 22.89 -21.38
C SER A 121 30.20 22.10 -20.12
N GLU A 122 29.97 22.65 -18.93
CA GLU A 122 30.25 21.97 -17.67
C GLU A 122 29.00 21.27 -17.14
N GLN A 123 29.21 20.07 -16.58
CA GLN A 123 28.17 19.28 -15.94
C GLN A 123 28.68 18.78 -14.60
N ILE A 124 27.83 18.88 -13.57
CA ILE A 124 28.11 18.31 -12.24
C ILE A 124 26.88 17.59 -11.71
N SER A 125 27.10 16.53 -10.94
CA SER A 125 26.02 15.75 -10.33
C SER A 125 26.25 15.51 -8.84
N THR A 126 25.15 15.32 -8.12
CA THR A 126 25.14 14.95 -6.71
C THR A 126 24.08 13.90 -6.46
N ASN A 127 24.33 13.01 -5.50
CA ASN A 127 23.46 11.89 -5.17
C ASN A 127 22.84 12.09 -3.79
N PHE A 128 21.59 11.69 -3.64
CA PHE A 128 20.89 11.67 -2.36
C PHE A 128 19.83 10.56 -2.34
N SER A 129 19.30 10.28 -1.15
CA SER A 129 18.30 9.23 -0.95
C SER A 129 16.94 9.86 -0.69
N LEU A 130 15.91 9.25 -1.26
CA LEU A 130 14.53 9.64 -1.03
C LEU A 130 13.75 8.41 -0.58
N ASP A 131 13.21 8.46 0.63
CA ASP A 131 12.26 7.44 1.08
C ASP A 131 10.88 7.79 0.51
N ILE A 132 10.20 6.83 -0.12
CA ILE A 132 8.87 7.01 -0.67
C ILE A 132 7.88 6.21 0.13
N VAL A 133 6.78 6.86 0.53
CA VAL A 133 5.70 6.23 1.28
C VAL A 133 4.41 6.26 0.47
N ASN A 134 4.03 5.10 -0.08
CA ASN A 134 2.74 4.88 -0.74
C ASN A 134 1.73 4.36 0.28
N THR A 135 0.90 5.27 0.79
CA THR A 135 -0.08 4.94 1.82
C THR A 135 -1.22 4.07 1.30
N SER A 136 -1.76 4.36 0.12
CA SER A 136 -2.86 3.60 -0.50
C SER A 136 -2.48 2.15 -0.73
N LEU A 137 -1.32 1.91 -1.36
CA LEU A 137 -0.86 0.57 -1.65
C LEU A 137 -0.52 -0.22 -0.38
N ASN A 138 0.04 0.44 0.64
CA ASN A 138 0.30 -0.21 1.94
C ASN A 138 -1.00 -0.71 2.56
N GLU A 139 -2.06 0.11 2.59
CA GLU A 139 -3.38 -0.31 3.07
C GLU A 139 -3.95 -1.48 2.27
N ARG A 140 -3.82 -1.46 0.94
CA ARG A 140 -4.27 -2.59 0.09
C ARG A 140 -3.47 -3.86 0.33
N LEU A 141 -2.17 -3.76 0.58
CA LEU A 141 -1.33 -4.91 0.92
C LEU A 141 -1.75 -5.50 2.26
N GLU A 142 -2.09 -4.68 3.26
CA GLU A 142 -2.63 -5.15 4.55
C GLU A 142 -3.97 -5.88 4.38
N VAL A 143 -4.87 -5.36 3.54
CA VAL A 143 -6.13 -6.04 3.19
C VAL A 143 -5.86 -7.38 2.48
N ALA A 144 -4.94 -7.39 1.51
CA ALA A 144 -4.56 -8.61 0.81
C ALA A 144 -3.98 -9.68 1.75
N SER A 145 -3.15 -9.27 2.72
CA SER A 145 -2.64 -10.16 3.77
C SER A 145 -3.77 -10.76 4.59
N THR A 146 -4.80 -9.98 4.93
CA THR A 146 -5.96 -10.48 5.67
C THR A 146 -6.68 -11.62 4.92
N TYR A 147 -6.80 -11.52 3.59
CA TYR A 147 -7.36 -12.59 2.75
C TYR A 147 -6.52 -13.85 2.72
N ILE A 148 -5.19 -13.68 2.70
CA ILE A 148 -4.25 -14.79 2.64
C ILE A 148 -4.18 -15.52 3.98
N ASP A 149 -4.05 -14.79 5.08
CA ASP A 149 -3.79 -15.35 6.41
C ASP A 149 -5.04 -15.98 7.03
N ASN A 150 -6.23 -15.44 6.73
CA ASN A 150 -7.50 -15.92 7.28
C ASN A 150 -8.35 -16.69 6.26
N SER A 151 -7.72 -17.23 5.20
CA SER A 151 -8.45 -17.78 4.06
C SER A 151 -9.42 -18.90 4.41
N GLU A 152 -9.08 -19.75 5.38
CA GLU A 152 -9.94 -20.84 5.83
C GLU A 152 -11.15 -20.33 6.62
N GLU A 153 -10.98 -19.30 7.44
CA GLU A 153 -12.06 -18.74 8.25
C GLU A 153 -13.02 -17.92 7.37
N ILE A 154 -12.49 -17.15 6.41
CA ILE A 154 -13.28 -16.42 5.41
C ILE A 154 -14.15 -17.39 4.61
N LYS A 155 -13.57 -18.50 4.14
CA LYS A 155 -14.26 -19.55 3.37
C LYS A 155 -15.41 -20.21 4.14
N GLN A 156 -15.34 -20.25 5.47
CA GLN A 156 -16.39 -20.86 6.28
C GLN A 156 -17.67 -20.02 6.34
N PHE A 157 -17.62 -18.72 6.04
CA PHE A 157 -18.77 -17.81 6.22
C PHE A 157 -19.43 -17.97 7.61
N SER A 158 -18.62 -18.17 8.64
CA SER A 158 -19.07 -18.58 9.98
C SER A 158 -20.12 -17.65 10.60
N GLU A 159 -20.00 -16.34 10.36
CA GLU A 159 -21.00 -15.34 10.74
C GLU A 159 -22.39 -15.64 10.14
N LEU A 160 -22.44 -15.95 8.83
CA LEU A 160 -23.68 -16.22 8.10
C LEU A 160 -24.24 -17.60 8.42
N GLN A 161 -23.38 -18.60 8.61
CA GLN A 161 -23.80 -19.94 9.04
C GLN A 161 -24.44 -19.93 10.44
N SER A 162 -23.89 -19.13 11.36
CA SER A 162 -24.44 -18.98 12.71
C SER A 162 -25.86 -18.38 12.66
N LEU A 163 -26.06 -17.38 11.81
CA LEU A 163 -27.38 -16.80 11.58
C LEU A 163 -28.35 -17.78 10.93
N GLN A 164 -27.89 -18.54 9.94
CA GLN A 164 -28.69 -19.58 9.32
C GLN A 164 -29.18 -20.60 10.35
N HIS A 165 -28.28 -21.09 11.20
CA HIS A 165 -28.64 -22.03 12.25
C HIS A 165 -29.68 -21.45 13.22
N ALA A 166 -29.56 -20.16 13.57
CA ALA A 166 -30.54 -19.48 14.42
C ALA A 166 -31.92 -19.39 13.76
N TYR A 167 -32.00 -18.96 12.49
CA TYR A 167 -33.25 -18.88 11.73
C TYR A 167 -33.91 -20.25 11.57
N GLU A 168 -33.14 -21.28 11.21
CA GLU A 168 -33.64 -22.65 11.08
C GLU A 168 -34.18 -23.20 12.41
N LYS A 169 -33.51 -22.89 13.53
CA LYS A 169 -33.97 -23.31 14.86
C LYS A 169 -35.29 -22.65 15.23
N VAL A 170 -35.46 -21.35 14.99
CA VAL A 170 -36.74 -20.65 15.23
C VAL A 170 -37.83 -21.22 14.32
N PHE A 171 -37.52 -21.45 13.04
CA PHE A 171 -38.45 -22.04 12.07
C PHE A 171 -38.93 -23.43 12.52
N LEU A 172 -38.02 -24.27 13.03
CA LEU A 172 -38.34 -25.58 13.61
C LEU A 172 -39.23 -25.47 14.85
N LEU A 173 -38.93 -24.54 15.76
CA LEU A 173 -39.73 -24.31 16.98
C LEU A 173 -41.16 -23.86 16.67
N MET A 174 -41.36 -23.16 15.54
CA MET A 174 -42.69 -22.78 15.05
C MET A 174 -43.44 -23.93 14.34
N GLY A 175 -42.85 -25.13 14.30
CA GLY A 175 -43.48 -26.34 13.78
C GLY A 175 -43.28 -26.57 12.29
N HIS A 176 -42.39 -25.80 11.65
CA HIS A 176 -42.06 -25.98 10.23
C HIS A 176 -40.94 -27.01 10.03
N GLY A 177 -40.94 -27.65 8.87
CA GLY A 177 -39.83 -28.50 8.46
C GLY A 177 -38.60 -27.69 8.06
N GLN A 178 -37.40 -28.27 8.18
CA GLN A 178 -36.18 -27.64 7.67
C GLN A 178 -36.29 -27.38 6.17
N LEU A 179 -35.87 -26.18 5.75
CA LEU A 179 -35.72 -25.85 4.34
C LEU A 179 -34.30 -26.20 3.93
N PRO A 180 -34.10 -27.16 3.01
CA PRO A 180 -32.75 -27.51 2.59
C PRO A 180 -32.10 -26.30 1.92
N PHE A 181 -30.88 -25.98 2.37
CA PHE A 181 -30.01 -25.02 1.72
C PHE A 181 -28.65 -25.66 1.50
N THR A 182 -28.18 -25.54 0.27
CA THR A 182 -26.81 -25.89 -0.09
C THR A 182 -26.29 -24.69 -0.86
N PRO A 183 -25.35 -23.93 -0.28
CA PRO A 183 -24.73 -22.79 -0.98
C PRO A 183 -24.05 -23.29 -2.25
N GLU A 184 -24.07 -22.49 -3.32
CA GLU A 184 -23.37 -22.82 -4.58
C GLU A 184 -21.88 -22.44 -4.53
N PHE A 185 -21.28 -22.36 -3.35
CA PHE A 185 -19.91 -21.89 -3.20
C PHE A 185 -18.92 -22.82 -3.91
N ASP A 186 -18.28 -22.30 -4.96
CA ASP A 186 -17.26 -23.03 -5.71
C ASP A 186 -15.89 -22.86 -5.03
N GLU A 187 -15.51 -23.88 -4.27
CA GLU A 187 -14.24 -23.92 -3.56
C GLU A 187 -13.04 -23.81 -4.49
N GLN A 188 -13.10 -24.38 -5.70
CA GLN A 188 -11.97 -24.32 -6.62
C GLN A 188 -11.80 -22.89 -7.15
N VAL A 189 -12.91 -22.24 -7.54
CA VAL A 189 -12.89 -20.84 -8.00
C VAL A 189 -12.37 -19.91 -6.89
N TYR A 190 -12.78 -20.13 -5.64
CA TYR A 190 -12.27 -19.39 -4.49
C TYR A 190 -10.75 -19.54 -4.33
N LEU A 191 -10.25 -20.78 -4.34
CA LEU A 191 -8.82 -21.07 -4.19
C LEU A 191 -8.00 -20.51 -5.34
N ASP A 192 -8.51 -20.57 -6.57
CA ASP A 192 -7.86 -19.99 -7.76
C ASP A 192 -7.73 -18.46 -7.61
N LYS A 193 -8.80 -17.77 -7.21
CA LYS A 193 -8.79 -16.32 -6.97
C LYS A 193 -7.85 -15.92 -5.80
N LEU A 194 -7.80 -16.73 -4.74
CA LEU A 194 -6.86 -16.50 -3.64
C LEU A 194 -5.40 -16.64 -4.10
N ASN A 195 -5.12 -17.63 -4.96
CA ASN A 195 -3.80 -17.79 -5.54
C ASN A 195 -3.41 -16.62 -6.44
N ASP A 196 -4.36 -16.06 -7.20
CA ASP A 196 -4.13 -14.84 -7.98
C ASP A 196 -3.74 -13.65 -7.10
N ILE A 197 -4.37 -13.50 -5.92
CA ILE A 197 -3.97 -12.48 -4.93
C ILE A 197 -2.54 -12.73 -4.44
N LYS A 198 -2.20 -13.97 -4.04
CA LYS A 198 -0.84 -14.32 -3.58
C LYS A 198 0.22 -13.99 -4.63
N LEU A 199 -0.07 -14.30 -5.89
CA LEU A 199 0.81 -13.98 -7.01
C LEU A 199 0.93 -12.46 -7.24
N ALA A 200 -0.17 -11.72 -7.13
CA ALA A 200 -0.18 -10.27 -7.28
C ALA A 200 0.60 -9.56 -6.17
N VAL A 201 0.41 -9.95 -4.91
CA VAL A 201 1.17 -9.45 -3.75
C VAL A 201 2.67 -9.64 -3.98
N SER A 202 3.08 -10.84 -4.43
CA SER A 202 4.48 -11.10 -4.79
C SER A 202 4.98 -10.18 -5.90
N LYS A 203 4.20 -9.95 -6.96
CA LYS A 203 4.59 -9.03 -8.04
C LYS A 203 4.74 -7.59 -7.55
N VAL A 204 3.84 -7.12 -6.70
CA VAL A 204 3.91 -5.77 -6.12
C VAL A 204 5.14 -5.61 -5.24
N HIS A 205 5.42 -6.57 -4.34
CA HIS A 205 6.64 -6.54 -3.51
C HIS A 205 7.93 -6.53 -4.35
N ASN A 206 7.89 -7.04 -5.58
CA ASN A 206 9.01 -7.03 -6.51
C ASN A 206 9.01 -5.80 -7.45
N GLY A 207 8.35 -4.71 -7.07
CA GLY A 207 8.34 -3.43 -7.82
C GLY A 207 7.24 -3.33 -8.89
N GLY A 208 6.25 -4.21 -8.83
CA GLY A 208 5.03 -4.11 -9.63
C GLY A 208 4.14 -2.95 -9.20
N ILE A 209 3.27 -2.50 -10.10
CA ILE A 209 2.31 -1.41 -9.83
C ILE A 209 1.06 -1.92 -9.10
N GLU A 210 0.42 -1.04 -8.33
CA GLU A 210 -0.78 -1.31 -7.53
C GLU A 210 -1.91 -1.99 -8.32
N THR A 211 -2.12 -1.63 -9.58
CA THR A 211 -3.20 -2.20 -10.41
C THR A 211 -3.09 -3.70 -10.62
N LEU A 212 -1.89 -4.29 -10.44
CA LEU A 212 -1.71 -5.74 -10.45
C LEU A 212 -2.43 -6.43 -9.29
N LEU A 213 -2.64 -5.72 -8.18
CA LEU A 213 -3.33 -6.21 -6.97
C LEU A 213 -4.83 -5.88 -6.99
N VAL A 214 -5.23 -4.72 -7.52
CA VAL A 214 -6.64 -4.26 -7.52
C VAL A 214 -7.57 -5.26 -8.18
N ASN A 215 -7.20 -5.80 -9.35
CA ASN A 215 -8.07 -6.69 -10.11
C ASN A 215 -8.30 -8.04 -9.40
N PRO A 216 -7.26 -8.75 -8.92
CA PRO A 216 -7.44 -9.95 -8.11
C PRO A 216 -8.29 -9.74 -6.85
N LEU A 217 -8.06 -8.65 -6.10
CA LEU A 217 -8.83 -8.36 -4.88
C LEU A 217 -10.32 -8.18 -5.21
N SER A 218 -10.65 -7.35 -6.19
CA SER A 218 -12.05 -7.12 -6.58
C SER A 218 -12.75 -8.38 -7.07
N SER A 219 -12.05 -9.24 -7.83
CA SER A 219 -12.59 -10.52 -8.29
C SER A 219 -12.88 -11.49 -7.13
N PHE A 220 -12.02 -11.50 -6.12
CA PHE A 220 -12.16 -12.31 -4.91
C PHE A 220 -13.31 -11.81 -4.03
N GLU A 221 -13.37 -10.51 -3.75
CA GLU A 221 -14.49 -9.87 -3.03
C GLU A 221 -15.83 -10.13 -3.72
N SER A 222 -15.87 -10.06 -5.05
CA SER A 222 -17.10 -10.37 -5.81
C SER A 222 -17.56 -11.82 -5.63
N GLU A 223 -16.64 -12.78 -5.48
CA GLU A 223 -16.98 -14.18 -5.20
C GLU A 223 -17.61 -14.33 -3.82
N LEU A 224 -16.94 -13.75 -2.83
CA LEU A 224 -17.39 -13.76 -1.44
C LEU A 224 -18.76 -13.12 -1.29
N ASN A 225 -18.97 -11.97 -1.94
CA ASN A 225 -20.23 -11.25 -1.94
C ASN A 225 -21.36 -12.01 -2.64
N ALA A 226 -21.07 -12.66 -3.77
CA ALA A 226 -22.06 -13.49 -4.45
C ALA A 226 -22.53 -14.63 -3.53
N SER A 227 -21.60 -15.32 -2.88
CA SER A 227 -21.93 -16.41 -1.96
C SER A 227 -22.65 -15.92 -0.70
N ALA A 228 -22.17 -14.86 -0.06
CA ALA A 228 -22.80 -14.26 1.12
C ALA A 228 -24.25 -13.83 0.84
N LYS A 229 -24.50 -13.29 -0.36
CA LYS A 229 -25.85 -12.93 -0.80
C LYS A 229 -26.78 -14.14 -0.93
N GLN A 230 -26.27 -15.30 -1.38
CA GLN A 230 -27.09 -16.52 -1.44
C GLN A 230 -27.59 -16.94 -0.05
N TYR A 231 -26.74 -16.83 0.99
CA TYR A 231 -27.14 -17.09 2.37
C TYR A 231 -28.26 -16.14 2.81
N ILE A 232 -28.07 -14.82 2.65
CA ILE A 232 -29.08 -13.83 3.05
C ILE A 232 -30.40 -14.01 2.28
N ASP A 233 -30.33 -14.27 0.98
CA ASP A 233 -31.53 -14.51 0.17
C ASP A 233 -32.27 -15.77 0.63
N HIS A 234 -31.56 -16.80 1.10
CA HIS A 234 -32.16 -17.97 1.72
C HIS A 234 -32.85 -17.60 3.04
N LEU A 235 -32.17 -16.91 3.96
CA LEU A 235 -32.74 -16.50 5.26
C LEU A 235 -33.95 -15.59 5.10
N ASN A 236 -33.90 -14.65 4.16
CA ASN A 236 -35.02 -13.75 3.88
C ASN A 236 -36.23 -14.49 3.28
N LYS A 237 -36.03 -15.62 2.58
CA LYS A 237 -37.14 -16.50 2.16
C LYS A 237 -37.76 -17.26 3.35
N ILE A 238 -36.97 -17.62 4.36
CA ILE A 238 -37.49 -18.19 5.62
C ILE A 238 -38.30 -17.12 6.36
N ALA A 239 -37.72 -15.93 6.52
CA ALA A 239 -38.38 -14.79 7.15
C ALA A 239 -39.70 -14.44 6.47
N ALA A 240 -39.75 -14.41 5.14
CA ALA A 240 -40.98 -14.11 4.40
C ALA A 240 -42.10 -15.15 4.57
N LYS A 241 -41.77 -16.39 4.99
CA LYS A 241 -42.79 -17.40 5.32
C LYS A 241 -43.39 -17.16 6.71
N GLU A 242 -42.66 -16.49 7.60
CA GLU A 242 -43.01 -16.29 8.99
C GLU A 242 -43.02 -14.82 9.36
N ASN A 243 -44.20 -14.27 9.61
CA ASN A 243 -44.36 -12.87 10.00
C ASN A 243 -43.68 -12.50 11.34
N SER A 244 -43.13 -13.48 12.05
CA SER A 244 -42.40 -13.30 13.31
C SER A 244 -40.88 -13.19 13.13
N LEU A 245 -40.34 -13.36 11.91
CA LEU A 245 -38.90 -13.29 11.66
C LEU A 245 -38.56 -12.02 10.89
N SER A 246 -37.51 -11.34 11.32
CA SER A 246 -37.04 -10.12 10.65
C SER A 246 -36.40 -10.43 9.31
N VAL A 247 -36.61 -9.55 8.34
CA VAL A 247 -35.83 -9.52 7.10
C VAL A 247 -34.44 -8.95 7.41
N LEU A 248 -33.40 -9.68 7.02
CA LEU A 248 -32.02 -9.25 7.15
C LEU A 248 -31.66 -8.26 6.05
N PRO A 249 -30.83 -7.24 6.37
CA PRO A 249 -30.26 -6.35 5.36
C PRO A 249 -29.33 -7.13 4.42
N ALA A 250 -28.97 -6.47 3.31
CA ALA A 250 -27.91 -6.98 2.45
C ALA A 250 -26.56 -7.04 3.22
N VAL A 251 -25.76 -8.04 2.86
CA VAL A 251 -24.39 -8.24 3.35
C VAL A 251 -23.40 -7.81 2.28
N ASP A 252 -22.22 -7.39 2.74
CA ASP A 252 -21.09 -7.02 1.89
C ASP A 252 -19.82 -7.36 2.68
N PHE A 253 -18.93 -8.11 2.05
CA PHE A 253 -17.68 -8.55 2.61
C PHE A 253 -16.72 -7.35 2.70
N ASN A 254 -16.14 -7.18 3.87
CA ASN A 254 -15.19 -6.13 4.15
C ASN A 254 -14.04 -6.72 4.97
N ALA A 255 -12.81 -6.45 4.56
CA ALA A 255 -11.63 -6.77 5.34
C ALA A 255 -10.83 -5.51 5.64
N SER A 256 -10.19 -5.55 6.80
CA SER A 256 -9.29 -4.53 7.30
C SER A 256 -8.10 -5.21 7.97
N SER A 257 -7.10 -4.42 8.37
CA SER A 257 -5.95 -4.90 9.15
C SER A 257 -6.31 -5.54 10.50
N THR A 258 -7.56 -5.44 10.95
CA THR A 258 -8.02 -5.99 12.24
C THR A 258 -8.87 -7.27 12.11
N GLY A 259 -9.29 -7.62 10.89
CA GLY A 259 -10.17 -8.76 10.62
C GLY A 259 -11.10 -8.56 9.41
N TYR A 260 -12.05 -9.47 9.24
CA TYR A 260 -13.00 -9.49 8.12
C TYR A 260 -14.44 -9.75 8.60
N SER A 261 -15.44 -9.13 7.97
CA SER A 261 -16.86 -9.36 8.27
C SER A 261 -17.72 -9.28 7.01
N PHE A 262 -18.88 -9.92 7.04
CA PHE A 262 -19.91 -9.79 5.99
C PHE A 262 -20.99 -8.74 6.32
N PHE A 263 -20.99 -8.18 7.54
CA PHE A 263 -21.95 -7.16 7.96
C PHE A 263 -21.31 -5.77 7.92
N LYS A 264 -21.56 -5.02 6.84
CA LYS A 264 -20.92 -3.74 6.56
C LYS A 264 -21.27 -2.64 7.58
N GLY A 265 -20.25 -2.07 8.21
CA GLY A 265 -20.22 -0.67 8.69
C GLY A 265 -21.32 -0.24 9.66
N ASN A 266 -22.02 -1.20 10.26
CA ASN A 266 -23.13 -0.91 11.13
C ASN A 266 -22.86 -1.62 12.47
N VAL A 267 -22.16 -0.88 13.35
CA VAL A 267 -21.90 -1.27 14.76
C VAL A 267 -23.17 -1.68 15.48
N ASN A 268 -24.34 -1.29 14.97
CA ASN A 268 -25.59 -1.74 15.50
C ASN A 268 -25.72 -3.26 15.40
N TYR A 269 -25.22 -3.96 14.38
CA TYR A 269 -25.31 -5.42 14.30
C TYR A 269 -24.25 -6.17 15.11
N GLY A 270 -23.10 -5.56 15.39
CA GLY A 270 -22.01 -6.21 16.10
C GLY A 270 -20.67 -5.51 15.92
N GLN A 271 -19.66 -6.05 16.60
CA GLN A 271 -18.28 -5.54 16.55
C GLN A 271 -17.26 -6.65 16.82
N PHE A 272 -16.02 -6.45 16.36
CA PHE A 272 -14.91 -7.31 16.73
C PHE A 272 -14.48 -7.08 18.17
N THR A 273 -14.14 -8.17 18.85
CA THR A 273 -13.45 -8.12 20.14
C THR A 273 -11.96 -7.86 19.95
N GLU A 274 -11.24 -7.59 21.04
CA GLU A 274 -9.77 -7.49 21.05
C GLU A 274 -9.07 -8.79 20.57
N LEU A 275 -9.79 -9.91 20.52
CA LEU A 275 -9.32 -11.20 20.02
C LEU A 275 -9.75 -11.47 18.56
N SER A 276 -10.18 -10.45 17.82
CA SER A 276 -10.65 -10.56 16.43
C SER A 276 -11.82 -11.52 16.21
N VAL A 277 -12.59 -11.81 17.25
CA VAL A 277 -13.87 -12.55 17.14
C VAL A 277 -15.01 -11.55 16.99
N PHE A 278 -15.81 -11.68 15.92
CA PHE A 278 -17.03 -10.88 15.74
C PHE A 278 -18.10 -11.28 16.76
N LYS A 279 -18.72 -10.29 17.41
CA LYS A 279 -19.85 -10.50 18.33
C LYS A 279 -21.06 -9.70 17.86
N PHE A 280 -22.18 -10.39 17.72
CA PHE A 280 -23.47 -9.76 17.43
C PHE A 280 -23.93 -8.88 18.60
N ASN A 281 -24.60 -7.78 18.27
CA ASN A 281 -25.26 -6.92 19.24
C ASN A 281 -26.52 -7.62 19.77
N PRO A 282 -26.68 -7.76 21.11
CA PRO A 282 -27.87 -8.36 21.71
C PRO A 282 -29.21 -7.67 21.35
N GLU A 283 -29.17 -6.40 20.95
CA GLU A 283 -30.37 -5.61 20.62
C GLU A 283 -30.98 -5.98 19.26
N PHE A 284 -30.24 -6.64 18.38
CA PHE A 284 -30.74 -7.12 17.08
C PHE A 284 -31.28 -8.53 17.22
N GLN A 285 -32.46 -8.63 17.82
CA GLN A 285 -33.19 -9.88 17.93
C GLN A 285 -33.77 -10.26 16.55
N PHE A 286 -33.48 -11.48 16.09
CA PHE A 286 -33.92 -11.99 14.78
C PHE A 286 -35.42 -12.35 14.71
N VAL A 287 -36.11 -12.23 15.84
CA VAL A 287 -37.54 -12.52 15.98
C VAL A 287 -38.28 -11.21 16.25
N GLU A 288 -39.07 -10.78 15.28
CA GLU A 288 -40.02 -9.68 15.42
C GLU A 288 -41.25 -10.15 16.22
N ASN A 289 -41.65 -9.37 17.23
CA ASN A 289 -42.86 -9.58 18.06
C ASN A 289 -42.86 -10.74 19.09
N LEU A 290 -41.71 -11.12 19.65
CA LEU A 290 -41.66 -11.83 20.94
C LEU A 290 -41.75 -10.86 22.14
N THR A 291 -42.65 -9.86 22.08
CA THR A 291 -43.07 -9.13 23.29
C THR A 291 -44.28 -9.84 23.89
N ASP A 292 -44.10 -11.09 24.33
CA ASP A 292 -44.96 -11.62 25.38
C ASP A 292 -44.27 -11.36 26.72
N PRO A 293 -44.77 -10.42 27.54
CA PRO A 293 -44.17 -10.10 28.85
C PRO A 293 -44.16 -11.29 29.84
N THR A 294 -44.75 -12.43 29.50
CA THR A 294 -44.71 -13.66 30.32
C THR A 294 -43.58 -14.63 29.97
N TYR A 295 -42.99 -14.53 28.79
CA TYR A 295 -41.85 -15.35 28.38
C TYR A 295 -40.59 -14.48 28.37
N GLY A 296 -40.03 -14.28 29.55
CA GLY A 296 -38.76 -13.59 29.72
C GLY A 296 -37.71 -14.16 28.78
N ASN A 297 -37.01 -13.26 28.07
CA ASN A 297 -35.78 -13.48 27.31
C ASN A 297 -35.56 -14.94 26.89
N CYS A 298 -36.14 -15.33 25.76
CA CYS A 298 -35.47 -16.33 24.94
C CYS A 298 -34.18 -15.69 24.40
N SER A 299 -33.14 -15.65 25.24
CA SER A 299 -31.78 -15.55 24.74
C SER A 299 -31.50 -16.82 23.95
N ILE A 300 -31.16 -16.66 22.67
CA ILE A 300 -30.41 -17.68 21.92
C ILE A 300 -28.93 -17.42 22.19
#